data_AF-A0A7S3AZ77-F1
#
_entry.id   AF-A0A7S3AZ77-F1
#
_cell.length_a   1.000
_cell.length_b   1.000
_cell.length_c   1.000
_cell.angle_alpha   90.00
_cell.angle_beta   90.00
_cell.angle_gamma   90.00
#
_symmetry.space_group_name_H-M   'P 1'
#
loop_
_entity.id
_entity.type
_entity.pdbx_description
1 polymer ?
#
loop_
_entity_poly.entity_id
_entity_poly.type
_entity_poly.pdbx_seq_one_letter_code
_entity_poly.pdbx_strand_id
1 'polypeptide(L)'
;WRSFNSPQGSYTETLCAATTLPCDVTPSLSTVQCKYKALGKGFTAYRVDFNTANPGYFNREIFKAACASIGMKPLCNHESYCDSDSVRVSGAYLTQCDDGALGSDAQCAGLPYEAVHNAVMYNTAGWNGDTFLARISGSHAWRSFNSPQGSYTETLCA
;
A
#
# COMPACT_ATOMS: atom_id res chain seq x y z
N TRP A 1 0.87 17.93 31.46
CA TRP A 1 2.30 18.06 31.80
C TRP A 1 2.87 16.73 32.26
N ARG A 2 3.35 15.92 31.31
CA ARG A 2 4.47 15.00 31.54
C ARG A 2 5.13 14.78 30.18
N SER A 3 6.33 15.31 30.06
CA SER A 3 7.20 15.25 28.89
C SER A 3 7.90 13.91 28.86
N PHE A 4 7.94 13.25 27.71
CA PHE A 4 8.96 12.25 27.39
C PHE A 4 9.85 12.84 26.30
N ASN A 5 11.11 13.10 26.67
CA ASN A 5 12.22 13.44 25.78
C ASN A 5 13.02 12.15 25.55
N SER A 6 13.26 11.76 24.30
CA SER A 6 14.52 11.16 23.79
C SER A 6 14.42 10.85 22.28
N PRO A 7 15.52 10.64 21.54
CA PRO A 7 15.90 11.51 20.43
C PRO A 7 16.05 10.75 19.09
N GLN A 8 16.26 11.54 18.02
CA GLN A 8 16.82 11.14 16.72
C GLN A 8 15.88 10.41 15.74
N GLY A 9 15.44 11.17 14.73
CA GLY A 9 14.71 10.70 13.56
C GLY A 9 13.62 11.69 13.20
N SER A 10 13.98 12.82 12.58
CA SER A 10 13.01 13.83 12.16
C SER A 10 12.24 13.35 10.92
N TYR A 11 11.25 12.49 11.10
CA TYR A 11 10.16 12.35 10.14
C TYR A 11 9.19 13.48 10.47
N THR A 12 9.21 14.55 9.68
CA THR A 12 8.15 15.56 9.77
C THR A 12 6.87 14.86 9.33
N GLU A 13 5.98 14.55 10.26
CA GLU A 13 4.56 14.42 9.97
C GLU A 13 4.11 15.78 9.42
N THR A 14 4.24 15.97 8.10
CA THR A 14 3.65 17.11 7.43
C THR A 14 2.14 16.86 7.42
N LEU A 15 1.46 17.32 8.49
CA LEU A 15 0.04 17.67 8.42
C LEU A 15 -0.11 18.67 7.26
N CYS A 16 -0.45 18.16 6.08
CA CYS A 16 -0.60 18.97 4.89
C CYS A 16 -1.81 19.89 5.08
N ALA A 17 -1.61 21.19 4.86
CA ALA A 17 -2.67 22.17 4.77
C ALA A 17 -3.70 21.74 3.71
N ALA A 18 -4.98 21.89 4.08
CA ALA A 18 -6.16 21.47 3.33
C ALA A 18 -6.21 22.01 1.89
N THR A 19 -5.61 21.27 0.98
CA THR A 19 -6.13 21.10 -0.38
C THR A 19 -6.81 19.74 -0.32
N THR A 20 -8.13 19.70 -0.43
CA THR A 20 -8.97 18.50 -0.22
C THR A 20 -8.27 17.27 -0.76
N LEU A 21 -7.67 16.49 0.14
CA LEU A 21 -7.07 15.22 -0.20
C LEU A 21 -8.22 14.34 -0.70
N PRO A 22 -7.97 13.37 -1.60
CA PRO A 22 -8.96 12.33 -1.93
C PRO A 22 -9.46 11.57 -0.69
N CYS A 23 -8.79 11.74 0.46
CA CYS A 23 -9.08 11.16 1.76
C CYS A 23 -9.84 12.11 2.71
N ASP A 24 -10.06 13.39 2.34
CA ASP A 24 -10.77 14.39 3.14
C ASP A 24 -12.29 14.40 2.86
N VAL A 25 -12.76 13.59 1.91
CA VAL A 25 -14.20 13.34 1.72
C VAL A 25 -14.70 12.43 2.85
N THR A 26 -15.05 13.05 3.98
CA THR A 26 -15.67 12.42 5.16
C THR A 26 -16.87 11.51 4.83
N PRO A 27 -17.19 10.55 5.72
CA PRO A 27 -17.64 9.22 5.35
C PRO A 27 -19.16 9.18 5.13
N SER A 28 -19.57 8.83 3.92
CA SER A 28 -20.84 8.15 3.73
C SER A 28 -20.57 6.68 3.43
N LEU A 29 -20.58 5.87 4.48
CA LEU A 29 -20.81 4.42 4.43
C LEU A 29 -19.74 3.49 3.80
N SER A 30 -18.45 3.84 3.83
CA SER A 30 -17.42 2.78 3.76
C SER A 30 -16.17 3.12 4.58
N THR A 31 -15.69 2.12 5.29
CA THR A 31 -14.71 2.14 6.39
C THR A 31 -13.26 2.26 5.94
N VAL A 32 -13.00 2.95 4.83
CA VAL A 32 -11.68 3.04 4.23
C VAL A 32 -10.96 4.28 4.76
N GLN A 33 -9.77 4.11 5.35
CA GLN A 33 -8.93 5.20 5.87
C GLN A 33 -7.63 5.26 5.08
N CYS A 34 -7.25 6.45 4.61
CA CYS A 34 -5.91 6.70 4.10
C CYS A 34 -4.96 6.91 5.28
N LYS A 35 -3.93 6.08 5.39
CA LYS A 35 -2.97 6.13 6.52
C LYS A 35 -1.67 6.84 6.18
N TYR A 36 -1.24 6.78 4.92
CA TYR A 36 0.05 7.31 4.49
C TYR A 36 -0.06 7.87 3.08
N LYS A 37 0.47 9.08 2.87
CA LYS A 37 0.64 9.67 1.54
C LYS A 37 2.10 9.53 1.13
N ALA A 38 2.34 8.78 0.06
CA ALA A 38 3.65 8.61 -0.55
C ALA A 38 3.75 9.44 -1.83
N LEU A 39 4.86 10.13 -2.02
CA LEU A 39 5.19 10.78 -3.28
C LEU A 39 6.14 9.88 -4.05
N GLY A 40 5.63 9.27 -5.13
CA GLY A 40 6.46 8.56 -6.09
C GLY A 40 7.02 9.51 -7.16
N LYS A 41 7.78 8.96 -8.10
CA LYS A 41 8.37 9.67 -9.22
C LYS A 41 7.29 10.03 -10.25
N GLY A 42 6.63 11.16 -10.03
CA GLY A 42 5.58 11.68 -10.92
C GLY A 42 4.17 11.18 -10.60
N PHE A 43 3.95 10.54 -9.46
CA PHE A 43 2.63 10.11 -8.98
C PHE A 43 2.52 10.27 -7.46
N THR A 44 1.29 10.24 -6.96
CA THR A 44 1.00 10.14 -5.53
C THR A 44 0.39 8.79 -5.27
N ALA A 45 0.83 8.10 -4.22
CA ALA A 45 0.18 6.89 -3.74
C ALA A 45 -0.32 7.07 -2.31
N TYR A 46 -1.37 6.35 -1.96
CA TYR A 46 -1.93 6.31 -0.61
C TYR A 46 -1.93 4.88 -0.08
N ARG A 47 -1.52 4.71 1.19
CA ARG A 47 -1.83 3.48 1.94
C ARG A 47 -3.27 3.54 2.39
N VAL A 48 -4.01 2.50 2.07
CA VAL A 48 -5.45 2.44 2.25
C VAL A 48 -5.81 1.14 2.96
N ASP A 49 -6.56 1.25 4.05
CA ASP A 49 -7.14 0.08 4.70
C ASP A 49 -8.17 -0.59 3.78
N PHE A 50 -8.10 -1.91 3.71
CA PHE A 50 -9.10 -2.72 3.01
C PHE A 50 -9.83 -3.65 3.99
N ASN A 51 -11.06 -4.02 3.65
CA ASN A 51 -11.86 -5.01 4.38
C ASN A 51 -11.81 -4.88 5.92
N THR A 52 -12.02 -3.68 6.44
CA THR A 52 -11.94 -3.43 7.89
C THR A 52 -12.96 -4.21 8.72
N ALA A 53 -14.04 -4.70 8.09
CA ALA A 53 -15.01 -5.59 8.72
C ALA A 53 -14.45 -7.00 8.96
N ASN A 54 -13.51 -7.46 8.12
CA ASN A 54 -12.81 -8.72 8.26
C ASN A 54 -11.30 -8.53 7.96
N PRO A 55 -10.54 -7.90 8.87
CA PRO A 55 -9.13 -7.59 8.65
C PRO A 55 -8.31 -8.83 8.29
N GLY A 56 -7.39 -8.69 7.34
CA GLY A 56 -6.54 -9.79 6.89
C GLY A 56 -7.18 -10.72 5.86
N TYR A 57 -8.46 -10.53 5.51
CA TYR A 57 -9.07 -11.16 4.34
C TYR A 57 -9.06 -10.19 3.17
N PHE A 58 -8.59 -10.63 2.01
CA PHE A 58 -8.52 -9.78 0.82
C PHE A 58 -8.51 -10.59 -0.45
N ASN A 59 -9.10 -10.03 -1.49
CA ASN A 59 -9.03 -10.50 -2.86
C ASN A 59 -8.92 -9.28 -3.80
N ARG A 60 -8.92 -9.52 -5.10
CA ARG A 60 -8.81 -8.43 -6.09
C ARG A 60 -9.96 -7.45 -5.97
N GLU A 61 -11.17 -7.94 -5.76
CA GLU A 61 -12.40 -7.14 -5.66
C GLU A 61 -12.33 -6.20 -4.46
N ILE A 62 -11.80 -6.67 -3.32
CA ILE A 62 -11.58 -5.88 -2.11
C ILE A 62 -10.56 -4.77 -2.36
N PHE A 63 -9.43 -5.05 -3.02
CA PHE A 63 -8.44 -4.02 -3.35
C PHE A 63 -8.99 -2.97 -4.32
N LYS A 64 -9.71 -3.43 -5.34
CA LYS A 64 -10.38 -2.54 -6.30
C LYS A 64 -11.40 -1.64 -5.60
N ALA A 65 -12.23 -2.20 -4.73
CA ALA A 65 -13.22 -1.43 -3.97
C ALA A 65 -12.56 -0.40 -3.04
N ALA A 66 -11.50 -0.79 -2.33
CA ALA A 66 -10.79 0.10 -1.40
C ALA A 66 -10.11 1.27 -2.13
N CYS A 67 -9.46 1.04 -3.27
CA CYS A 67 -8.87 2.14 -4.03
C CYS A 67 -9.94 2.98 -4.76
N ALA A 68 -10.98 2.35 -5.30
CA ALA A 68 -12.07 3.05 -5.97
C ALA A 68 -12.84 3.99 -5.04
N SER A 69 -12.95 3.67 -3.73
CA SER A 69 -13.61 4.55 -2.76
C SER A 69 -12.88 5.88 -2.56
N ILE A 70 -11.60 5.97 -2.94
CA ILE A 70 -10.82 7.21 -2.97
C ILE A 70 -10.52 7.70 -4.40
N GLY A 71 -11.20 7.14 -5.41
CA GLY A 71 -11.04 7.51 -6.81
C GLY A 71 -9.74 7.06 -7.46
N MET A 72 -9.10 6.02 -6.92
CA MET A 72 -7.80 5.51 -7.38
C MET A 72 -7.87 4.04 -7.79
N LYS A 73 -6.76 3.53 -8.33
CA LYS A 73 -6.58 2.11 -8.63
C LYS A 73 -5.48 1.52 -7.74
N PRO A 74 -5.54 0.22 -7.44
CA PRO A 74 -4.47 -0.43 -6.71
C PRO A 74 -3.15 -0.46 -7.50
N LEU A 75 -2.03 -0.30 -6.80
CA LEU A 75 -0.70 -0.53 -7.37
C LEU A 75 -0.44 -2.02 -7.54
N CYS A 76 -0.08 -2.43 -8.75
CA CYS A 76 0.39 -3.79 -9.00
C CYS A 76 1.86 -3.95 -8.61
N ASN A 77 2.23 -5.12 -8.06
CA ASN A 77 3.58 -5.35 -7.58
C ASN A 77 4.65 -5.27 -8.69
N HIS A 78 4.34 -5.80 -9.86
CA HIS A 78 5.24 -5.89 -11.01
C HIS A 78 4.41 -6.00 -12.29
N GLU A 79 4.99 -5.64 -13.44
CA GLU A 79 4.31 -5.65 -14.76
C GLU A 79 3.58 -6.96 -15.05
N SER A 80 4.20 -8.09 -14.73
CA SER A 80 3.62 -9.44 -14.93
C SER A 80 2.35 -9.70 -14.12
N TYR A 81 2.03 -8.84 -13.16
CA TYR A 81 0.86 -8.95 -12.27
C TYR A 81 -0.12 -7.79 -12.43
N CYS A 82 0.08 -6.92 -13.42
CA CYS A 82 -0.79 -5.80 -13.70
C CYS A 82 -1.88 -6.18 -14.71
N ASP A 83 -3.03 -5.54 -14.60
CA ASP A 83 -4.18 -5.62 -15.50
C ASP A 83 -4.81 -4.23 -15.70
N SER A 84 -5.95 -4.18 -16.38
CA SER A 84 -6.72 -2.94 -16.58
C SER A 84 -7.21 -2.29 -15.28
N ASP A 85 -7.28 -3.06 -14.19
CA ASP A 85 -7.82 -2.63 -12.91
C ASP A 85 -6.73 -2.13 -11.95
N SER A 86 -5.46 -2.12 -12.37
CA SER A 86 -4.32 -1.74 -11.54
C SER A 86 -3.40 -0.74 -12.24
N VAL A 87 -2.48 -0.15 -11.47
CA VAL A 87 -1.50 0.82 -11.97
C VAL A 87 -0.09 0.28 -11.77
N ARG A 88 0.66 0.24 -12.88
CA ARG A 88 2.08 -0.02 -12.86
C ARG A 88 2.84 1.28 -12.67
N VAL A 89 3.68 1.34 -11.63
CA VAL A 89 4.53 2.51 -11.35
C VAL A 89 6.02 2.21 -11.44
N SER A 90 6.42 0.93 -11.37
CA SER A 90 7.81 0.50 -11.46
C SER A 90 7.99 -0.62 -12.48
N GLY A 91 9.21 -0.73 -13.00
CA GLY A 91 9.70 -1.93 -13.68
C GLY A 91 10.25 -2.99 -12.72
N ALA A 92 10.47 -2.65 -11.46
CA ALA A 92 10.93 -3.56 -10.42
C ALA A 92 9.75 -4.05 -9.56
N TYR A 93 9.97 -5.10 -8.79
CA TYR A 93 8.98 -5.62 -7.84
C TYR A 93 8.88 -4.69 -6.63
N LEU A 94 7.73 -4.07 -6.40
CA LEU A 94 7.51 -3.16 -5.26
C LEU A 94 7.69 -3.86 -3.91
N THR A 95 7.41 -5.16 -3.79
CA THR A 95 7.68 -5.93 -2.57
C THR A 95 9.14 -6.29 -2.36
N GLN A 96 10.01 -6.11 -3.37
CA GLN A 96 11.46 -6.30 -3.24
C GLN A 96 12.18 -5.00 -2.85
N CYS A 97 11.43 -3.91 -2.71
CA CYS A 97 11.96 -2.64 -2.26
C CYS A 97 12.52 -2.73 -0.84
N ASP A 98 13.83 -2.51 -0.71
CA ASP A 98 14.58 -2.52 0.55
C ASP A 98 14.61 -3.90 1.25
N ASP A 99 14.35 -5.00 0.52
CA ASP A 99 14.34 -6.36 1.06
C ASP A 99 15.70 -7.08 0.95
N GLY A 100 16.75 -6.33 0.58
CA GLY A 100 18.06 -6.87 0.26
C GLY A 100 18.26 -7.23 -1.22
N ALA A 101 17.19 -7.33 -2.03
CA ALA A 101 17.27 -7.51 -3.48
C ALA A 101 17.25 -6.18 -4.25
N LEU A 102 16.46 -5.20 -3.80
CA LEU A 102 16.51 -3.82 -4.29
C LEU A 102 16.84 -2.88 -3.12
N GLY A 103 17.66 -1.86 -3.37
CA GLY A 103 18.30 -1.07 -2.31
C GLY A 103 18.01 0.43 -2.31
N SER A 104 17.13 0.93 -3.19
CA SER A 104 16.83 2.38 -3.21
C SER A 104 15.40 2.70 -3.65
N ASP A 105 14.85 3.80 -3.11
CA ASP A 105 13.58 4.39 -3.54
C ASP A 105 13.53 4.61 -5.05
N ALA A 106 14.66 4.95 -5.68
CA ALA A 106 14.74 5.15 -7.12
C ALA A 106 14.35 3.88 -7.92
N GLN A 107 14.71 2.70 -7.44
CA GLN A 107 14.29 1.41 -8.03
C GLN A 107 12.82 1.11 -7.73
N CYS A 108 12.26 1.74 -6.71
CA CYS A 108 10.89 1.60 -6.21
C CYS A 108 9.97 2.71 -6.70
N ALA A 109 10.28 3.29 -7.87
CA ALA A 109 9.54 4.40 -8.46
C ALA A 109 9.42 5.62 -7.52
N GLY A 110 10.42 5.86 -6.68
CA GLY A 110 10.45 6.94 -5.69
C GLY A 110 9.63 6.68 -4.43
N LEU A 111 9.03 5.50 -4.26
CA LEU A 111 8.29 5.18 -3.05
C LEU A 111 9.25 4.90 -1.89
N PRO A 112 9.06 5.54 -0.72
CA PRO A 112 9.84 5.25 0.47
C PRO A 112 9.45 3.89 1.07
N TYR A 113 10.34 3.30 1.85
CA TYR A 113 10.14 2.01 2.54
C TYR A 113 8.81 1.95 3.30
N GLU A 114 8.43 3.02 3.99
CA GLU A 114 7.22 3.12 4.82
C GLU A 114 5.92 3.02 4.00
N ALA A 115 5.97 3.41 2.73
CA ALA A 115 4.84 3.26 1.82
C ALA A 115 4.58 1.78 1.51
N VAL A 116 5.66 1.02 1.30
CA VAL A 116 5.57 -0.37 0.84
C VAL A 116 5.57 -1.38 2.01
N HIS A 117 6.15 -1.05 3.16
CA HIS A 117 6.29 -1.96 4.30
C HIS A 117 4.94 -2.39 4.89
N ASN A 118 4.74 -3.70 5.03
CA ASN A 118 3.48 -4.35 5.44
C ASN A 118 2.28 -4.07 4.53
N ALA A 119 2.46 -3.42 3.38
CA ALA A 119 1.43 -3.30 2.38
C ALA A 119 1.32 -4.59 1.57
N VAL A 120 0.09 -4.95 1.22
CA VAL A 120 -0.21 -6.02 0.27
C VAL A 120 -0.37 -5.39 -1.11
N MET A 121 0.43 -5.85 -2.06
CA MET A 121 0.38 -5.36 -3.42
C MET A 121 -0.68 -6.11 -4.21
N TYR A 122 -1.33 -5.40 -5.14
CA TYR A 122 -2.24 -6.04 -6.06
C TYR A 122 -1.48 -6.94 -7.00
N ASN A 123 -1.98 -8.17 -7.15
CA ASN A 123 -1.49 -9.11 -8.12
C ASN A 123 -2.68 -9.70 -8.85
N THR A 124 -2.66 -9.68 -10.18
CA THR A 124 -3.51 -10.55 -10.98
C THR A 124 -3.20 -12.00 -10.63
N ALA A 125 -4.21 -12.87 -10.60
CA ALA A 125 -4.04 -14.31 -10.40
C ALA A 125 -2.92 -14.84 -11.30
N GLY A 126 -1.76 -15.10 -10.68
CA GLY A 126 -0.52 -15.45 -11.35
C GLY A 126 -0.09 -16.86 -10.98
N TRP A 127 1.22 -17.11 -11.06
CA TRP A 127 1.86 -18.43 -10.90
C TRP A 127 1.57 -19.17 -9.58
N ASN A 128 0.94 -18.52 -8.61
CA ASN A 128 0.64 -19.05 -7.29
C ASN A 128 -0.85 -18.86 -6.89
N GLY A 129 -1.76 -18.88 -7.87
CA GLY A 129 -3.20 -18.77 -7.65
C GLY A 129 -3.63 -17.39 -7.13
N ASP A 130 -4.63 -17.37 -6.25
CA ASP A 130 -5.15 -16.15 -5.59
C ASP A 130 -4.26 -15.74 -4.39
N THR A 131 -2.96 -15.67 -4.62
CA THR A 131 -2.01 -15.16 -3.62
C THR A 131 -1.47 -13.80 -4.02
N PHE A 132 -1.30 -12.96 -3.02
CA PHE A 132 -0.83 -11.59 -3.14
C PHE A 132 0.51 -11.46 -2.43
N LEU A 133 1.41 -10.66 -2.99
CA LEU A 133 2.71 -10.42 -2.38
C LEU A 133 2.59 -9.30 -1.37
N ALA A 134 2.98 -9.60 -0.13
CA ALA A 134 3.13 -8.61 0.91
C ALA A 134 4.61 -8.34 1.17
N ARG A 135 4.95 -7.07 1.38
CA ARG A 135 6.25 -6.68 1.90
C ARG A 135 6.29 -6.94 3.39
N ILE A 136 7.36 -7.58 3.88
CA ILE A 136 7.60 -7.83 5.31
C ILE A 136 8.98 -7.32 5.69
N SER A 137 9.29 -7.10 6.97
CA SER A 137 10.63 -6.62 7.36
C SER A 137 11.75 -7.47 6.75
N GLY A 138 12.58 -6.87 5.89
CA GLY A 138 13.71 -7.54 5.22
C GLY A 138 13.37 -8.65 4.23
N SER A 139 12.10 -8.86 3.82
CA SER A 139 11.73 -9.85 2.81
C SER A 139 10.37 -9.57 2.15
N HIS A 140 9.84 -10.53 1.40
CA HIS A 140 8.47 -10.56 0.87
C HIS A 140 7.85 -11.94 1.05
N ALA A 141 6.53 -12.00 1.19
CA ALA A 141 5.82 -13.25 1.41
C ALA A 141 4.52 -13.32 0.61
N TRP A 142 4.23 -14.50 0.07
CA TRP A 142 2.92 -14.81 -0.50
C TRP A 142 1.88 -14.90 0.61
N ARG A 143 0.73 -14.27 0.37
CA ARG A 143 -0.40 -14.22 1.29
C ARG A 143 -1.66 -14.64 0.55
N SER A 144 -2.39 -15.59 1.11
CA SER A 144 -3.63 -16.12 0.53
C SER A 144 -4.86 -15.53 1.19
N PHE A 145 -5.91 -15.33 0.41
CA PHE A 145 -7.23 -14.94 0.92
C PHE A 145 -7.93 -16.03 1.76
N ASN A 146 -7.51 -17.29 1.62
CA ASN A 146 -8.14 -18.46 2.24
C ASN A 146 -7.93 -18.55 3.77
N SER A 147 -7.12 -17.67 4.35
CA SER A 147 -6.89 -17.60 5.80
C SER A 147 -6.66 -16.16 6.23
N PRO A 148 -7.10 -15.77 7.44
CA PRO A 148 -6.92 -14.41 7.94
C PRO A 148 -5.45 -14.08 8.10
N GLN A 149 -4.97 -13.09 7.36
CA GLN A 149 -3.61 -12.57 7.43
C GLN A 149 -3.60 -11.32 8.33
N GLY A 150 -3.92 -11.49 9.62
CA GLY A 150 -4.34 -10.39 10.53
C GLY A 150 -3.38 -9.19 10.69
N SER A 151 -2.13 -9.28 10.24
CA SER A 151 -1.18 -8.15 10.20
C SER A 151 -1.17 -7.37 8.87
N TYR A 152 -1.96 -7.80 7.88
CA TYR A 152 -1.98 -7.27 6.52
C TYR A 152 -3.36 -6.73 6.21
N THR A 153 -3.54 -5.44 6.43
CA THR A 153 -4.85 -4.77 6.31
C THR A 153 -4.83 -3.62 5.32
N GLU A 154 -3.69 -3.38 4.68
CA GLU A 154 -3.45 -2.18 3.88
C GLU A 154 -2.87 -2.50 2.51
N THR A 155 -3.27 -1.72 1.52
CA THR A 155 -2.75 -1.76 0.15
C THR A 155 -2.33 -0.36 -0.30
N LEU A 156 -1.65 -0.26 -1.44
CA LEU A 156 -1.28 1.02 -2.05
C LEU A 156 -2.20 1.32 -3.23
N CYS A 157 -2.69 2.56 -3.30
CA CYS A 157 -3.55 3.07 -4.36
C CYS A 157 -2.92 4.30 -5.02
N ALA A 158 -3.01 4.43 -6.36
CA ALA A 158 -2.56 5.60 -7.12
C ALA A 158 -3.48 5.90 -8.32
#